data_AF-A0A8J8ISU4-F1
#
_entry.id   AF-A0A8J8ISU4-F1
#
_cell.length_a   1.000
_cell.length_b   1.000
_cell.length_c   1.000
_cell.angle_alpha   90.00
_cell.angle_beta   90.00
_cell.angle_gamma   90.00
#
_symmetry.space_group_name_H-M   'P 1'
#
loop_
_entity.id
_entity.type
_entity.pdbx_description
1 polymer ?
#
loop_
_entity_poly.entity_id
_entity_poly.type
_entity_poly.pdbx_seq_one_letter_code
_entity_poly.pdbx_strand_id
1 'polypeptide(L)'
;MALRERVRRTFHLISGGKILKYASVRCESLSECTKIVEEHLNLKGVRYTRLIDPDPYLLETEGDSLYEGMAFLGVVEVKTDLNRVLYLLESSVPIDLMDIPGIEFTLAFRVRRKEGLRELLRIIGNGKVGGIRHKHRSTLNFLVSLLGGVVFSSVMEFGNYWAGLLGTIIFALIIYLILDYPFSLLYFRGVEVISTGETRTKVFVIRLGTEEKKKG
;
A
#
# COMPACT_ATOMS: atom_id res chain seq x y z
N MET A 1 36.75 -11.02 -3.21
CA MET A 1 35.64 -11.47 -2.32
C MET A 1 34.38 -10.62 -2.44
N ALA A 2 34.45 -9.29 -2.57
CA ALA A 2 33.27 -8.40 -2.67
C ALA A 2 32.32 -8.65 -3.87
N LEU A 3 32.84 -9.17 -5.00
CA LEU A 3 32.01 -9.49 -6.18
C LEU A 3 31.07 -10.67 -5.93
N ARG A 4 31.51 -11.66 -5.13
CA ARG A 4 30.74 -12.88 -4.84
C ARG A 4 29.58 -12.59 -3.87
N GLU A 5 29.76 -11.63 -2.96
CA GLU A 5 28.68 -11.15 -2.08
C GLU A 5 27.66 -10.28 -2.81
N ARG A 6 28.11 -9.43 -3.76
CA ARG A 6 27.20 -8.68 -4.64
C ARG A 6 26.36 -9.63 -5.49
N VAL A 7 26.99 -10.60 -6.16
CA VAL A 7 26.28 -11.58 -6.99
C VAL A 7 25.35 -12.46 -6.14
N ARG A 8 25.71 -12.82 -4.91
CA ARG A 8 24.83 -13.60 -4.01
C ARG A 8 23.63 -12.78 -3.50
N ARG A 9 23.78 -11.47 -3.27
CA ARG A 9 22.63 -10.58 -2.97
C ARG A 9 21.73 -10.39 -4.19
N THR A 10 22.31 -10.28 -5.39
CA THR A 10 21.53 -10.24 -6.64
C THR A 10 20.83 -11.58 -6.91
N PHE A 11 21.47 -12.72 -6.60
CA PHE A 11 20.86 -14.05 -6.75
C PHE A 11 19.73 -14.32 -5.73
N HIS A 12 19.81 -13.78 -4.51
CA HIS A 12 18.68 -13.82 -3.58
C HIS A 12 17.52 -12.89 -3.98
N LEU A 13 17.81 -11.81 -4.73
CA LEU A 13 16.78 -10.99 -5.41
C LEU A 13 16.15 -11.72 -6.61
N ILE A 14 16.87 -12.64 -7.25
CA ILE A 14 16.40 -13.42 -8.41
C ILE A 14 15.59 -14.66 -7.98
N SER A 15 15.74 -15.17 -6.74
CA SER A 15 15.14 -16.46 -6.35
C SER A 15 13.85 -16.37 -5.50
N GLY A 16 13.11 -15.25 -5.47
CA GLY A 16 11.98 -15.11 -4.55
C GLY A 16 10.74 -14.33 -4.98
N GLY A 17 10.70 -13.77 -6.19
CA GLY A 17 9.59 -12.95 -6.70
C GLY A 17 10.01 -11.53 -7.10
N LYS A 18 9.20 -10.87 -7.93
CA LYS A 18 9.40 -9.49 -8.40
C LYS A 18 9.09 -8.48 -7.30
N ILE A 19 9.69 -7.29 -7.36
CA ILE A 19 9.39 -6.21 -6.42
C ILE A 19 8.47 -5.21 -7.12
N LEU A 20 7.31 -4.94 -6.53
CA LEU A 20 6.41 -3.88 -6.96
C LEU A 20 6.39 -2.76 -5.92
N LYS A 21 6.67 -1.54 -6.35
CA LYS A 21 6.45 -0.34 -5.52
C LYS A 21 5.21 0.39 -5.97
N TYR A 22 4.37 0.76 -5.01
CA TYR A 22 3.18 1.57 -5.23
C TYR A 22 3.33 2.90 -4.52
N ALA A 23 3.04 4.00 -5.21
CA ALA A 23 2.99 5.34 -4.64
C ALA A 23 1.64 5.98 -4.94
N SER A 24 1.02 6.56 -3.92
CA SER A 24 -0.22 7.34 -4.07
C SER A 24 0.11 8.82 -3.89
N VAL A 25 -0.29 9.63 -4.86
CA VAL A 25 -0.07 11.07 -4.93
C VAL A 25 -1.45 11.73 -4.98
N ARG A 26 -1.76 12.57 -3.99
CA ARG A 26 -3.03 13.30 -3.95
C ARG A 26 -2.79 14.75 -4.29
N CYS A 27 -3.56 15.27 -5.24
CA CYS A 27 -3.40 16.63 -5.75
C CYS A 27 -4.74 17.35 -5.90
N GLU A 28 -4.68 18.68 -5.89
CA GLU A 28 -5.81 19.55 -6.18
C GLU A 28 -6.10 19.60 -7.69
N SER A 29 -5.04 19.66 -8.51
CA SER A 29 -5.13 19.66 -9.97
C SER A 29 -4.44 18.43 -10.56
N LEU A 30 -5.20 17.63 -11.31
CA LEU A 30 -4.70 16.42 -11.94
C LEU A 30 -3.65 16.76 -13.01
N SER A 31 -3.90 17.80 -13.83
CA SER A 31 -3.03 18.18 -14.95
C SER A 31 -1.64 18.65 -14.48
N GLU A 32 -1.60 19.42 -13.40
CA GLU A 32 -0.36 19.92 -12.82
C GLU A 32 0.48 18.76 -12.25
N CYS A 33 -0.15 17.87 -11.46
CA CYS A 33 0.56 16.74 -10.90
C CYS A 33 0.97 15.70 -11.93
N THR A 34 0.15 15.41 -12.95
CA THR A 34 0.56 14.53 -14.03
C THR A 34 1.79 15.06 -14.74
N LYS A 35 1.87 16.38 -14.98
CA LYS A 35 3.03 17.00 -15.60
C LYS A 35 4.29 16.80 -14.75
N ILE A 36 4.21 17.08 -13.45
CA ILE A 36 5.35 16.95 -12.53
C ILE A 36 5.80 15.49 -12.41
N VAL A 37 4.86 14.55 -12.32
CA VAL A 37 5.14 13.11 -12.24
C VAL A 37 5.80 12.62 -13.53
N GLU A 38 5.27 13.01 -14.69
CA GLU A 38 5.82 12.63 -15.99
C GLU A 38 7.21 13.23 -16.22
N GLU A 39 7.43 14.50 -15.90
CA GLU A 39 8.77 15.12 -15.93
C GLU A 39 9.75 14.33 -15.05
N HIS A 40 9.34 13.96 -13.84
CA HIS A 40 10.19 13.18 -12.93
C HIS A 40 10.52 11.78 -13.47
N LEU A 41 9.53 11.06 -14.01
CA LEU A 41 9.72 9.72 -14.58
C LEU A 41 10.61 9.77 -15.83
N ASN A 42 10.42 10.79 -16.68
CA ASN A 42 11.22 11.01 -17.89
C ASN A 42 12.66 11.36 -17.55
N LEU A 43 12.89 12.21 -16.54
CA LEU A 43 14.24 12.53 -16.04
C LEU A 43 14.98 11.29 -15.54
N LYS A 44 14.26 10.35 -14.92
CA LYS A 44 14.82 9.07 -14.47
C LYS A 44 14.91 8.02 -15.59
N GLY A 45 14.48 8.34 -16.81
CA GLY A 45 14.50 7.43 -17.96
C GLY A 45 13.63 6.19 -17.77
N VAL A 46 12.61 6.26 -16.91
CA VAL A 46 11.74 5.12 -16.60
C VAL A 46 10.66 4.99 -17.66
N ARG A 47 10.48 3.79 -18.21
CA ARG A 47 9.38 3.52 -19.13
C ARG A 47 8.08 3.37 -18.36
N TYR A 48 7.02 3.98 -18.88
CA TYR A 48 5.71 3.93 -18.26
C TYR A 48 4.57 3.83 -19.26
N THR A 49 3.51 3.12 -18.85
CA THR A 49 2.21 3.14 -19.50
C THR A 49 1.27 3.99 -18.66
N ARG A 50 0.64 4.99 -19.29
CA ARG A 50 -0.31 5.89 -18.64
C ARG A 50 -1.73 5.43 -18.90
N LEU A 51 -2.51 5.28 -17.83
CA LEU A 51 -3.93 4.91 -17.86
C LEU A 51 -4.75 5.98 -17.13
N ILE A 52 -5.75 6.54 -17.80
CA ILE A 52 -6.65 7.55 -17.22
C ILE A 52 -7.94 6.85 -16.81
N ASP A 53 -8.34 7.03 -15.55
CA ASP A 53 -9.53 6.41 -14.94
C ASP A 53 -9.72 4.94 -15.35
N PRO A 54 -8.68 4.08 -15.24
CA PRO A 54 -8.79 2.72 -15.72
C PRO A 54 -9.81 1.94 -14.89
N ASP A 55 -10.54 1.07 -15.60
CA ASP A 55 -11.35 0.07 -14.94
C ASP A 55 -10.44 -0.99 -14.27
N PRO A 56 -10.92 -1.66 -13.20
CA PRO A 56 -10.13 -2.68 -12.50
C PRO A 56 -9.78 -3.91 -13.35
N TYR A 57 -10.63 -4.29 -14.29
CA TYR A 57 -10.43 -5.44 -15.18
C TYR A 57 -9.30 -5.19 -16.18
N LEU A 58 -9.22 -3.97 -16.75
CA LEU A 58 -8.11 -3.54 -17.60
C LEU A 58 -6.79 -3.63 -16.83
N LEU A 59 -6.76 -3.14 -15.59
CA LEU A 59 -5.57 -3.24 -14.72
C LEU A 59 -5.19 -4.70 -14.40
N GLU A 60 -6.17 -5.58 -14.21
CA GLU A 60 -5.92 -7.02 -14.05
C GLU A 60 -5.27 -7.61 -15.30
N THR A 61 -5.75 -7.26 -16.48
CA THR A 61 -5.19 -7.76 -17.75
C THR A 61 -3.77 -7.23 -18.01
N GLU A 62 -3.52 -5.96 -17.71
CA GLU A 62 -2.17 -5.37 -17.77
C GLU A 62 -1.23 -5.98 -16.72
N GLY A 63 -1.75 -6.61 -15.67
CA GLY A 63 -0.95 -7.38 -14.73
C GLY A 63 -0.19 -8.52 -15.38
N ASP A 64 -0.67 -9.06 -16.50
CA ASP A 64 -0.02 -10.17 -17.17
C ASP A 64 1.24 -9.74 -17.91
N SER A 65 1.10 -8.69 -18.73
CA SER A 65 2.20 -8.06 -19.45
C SER A 65 3.24 -7.55 -18.44
N LEU A 66 2.80 -6.88 -17.39
CA LEU A 66 3.65 -6.32 -16.34
C LEU A 66 4.41 -7.42 -15.58
N TYR A 67 3.78 -8.58 -15.30
CA TYR A 67 4.47 -9.70 -14.65
C TYR A 67 5.50 -10.35 -15.56
N GLU A 68 5.31 -10.34 -16.87
CA GLU A 68 6.26 -10.90 -17.85
C GLU A 68 7.40 -9.93 -18.19
N GLY A 69 7.20 -8.63 -17.92
CA GLY A 69 8.17 -7.57 -18.13
C GLY A 69 9.40 -7.62 -17.21
N MET A 70 9.90 -6.46 -16.80
CA MET A 70 11.17 -6.37 -16.05
C MET A 70 11.06 -6.78 -14.57
N ALA A 71 12.19 -6.90 -13.89
CA ALA A 71 12.28 -7.42 -12.51
C ALA A 71 11.70 -6.46 -11.45
N PHE A 72 11.75 -5.14 -11.70
CA PHE A 72 11.21 -4.12 -10.81
C PHE A 72 10.00 -3.46 -11.47
N LEU A 73 8.89 -3.50 -10.75
CA LEU A 73 7.62 -2.97 -11.18
C LEU A 73 7.27 -1.75 -10.31
N GLY A 74 6.58 -0.80 -10.89
CA GLY A 74 6.10 0.38 -10.19
C GLY A 74 4.68 0.71 -10.58
N VAL A 75 3.92 1.26 -9.64
CA VAL A 75 2.60 1.84 -9.89
C VAL A 75 2.57 3.19 -9.21
N VAL A 76 2.35 4.26 -9.97
CA VAL A 76 2.12 5.60 -9.41
C VAL A 76 0.68 5.97 -9.67
N GLU A 77 -0.09 6.15 -8.62
CA GLU A 77 -1.45 6.68 -8.68
C GLU A 77 -1.44 8.16 -8.39
N VAL A 78 -1.89 8.96 -9.36
CA VAL A 78 -2.16 10.39 -9.18
C VAL A 78 -3.67 10.55 -9.12
N LYS A 79 -4.21 11.01 -7.99
CA LYS A 79 -5.65 11.11 -7.77
C LYS A 79 -6.07 12.50 -7.32
N THR A 80 -7.23 12.93 -7.81
CA THR A 80 -8.03 14.02 -7.26
C THR A 80 -9.27 13.43 -6.58
N ASP A 81 -10.22 14.27 -6.19
CA ASP A 81 -11.48 13.81 -5.60
C ASP A 81 -12.42 13.14 -6.62
N LEU A 82 -12.23 13.39 -7.91
CA LEU A 82 -13.13 12.92 -8.98
C LEU A 82 -12.47 11.93 -9.92
N ASN A 83 -11.18 12.13 -10.23
CA ASN A 83 -10.48 11.41 -11.29
C ASN A 83 -9.13 10.90 -10.80
N ARG A 84 -8.57 9.93 -11.50
CA ARG A 84 -7.23 9.39 -11.24
C ARG A 84 -6.51 8.98 -12.51
N VAL A 85 -5.20 8.97 -12.43
CA VAL A 85 -4.29 8.47 -13.46
C VAL A 85 -3.34 7.47 -12.81
N LEU A 86 -3.19 6.33 -13.45
CA LEU A 86 -2.24 5.30 -13.05
C LEU A 86 -1.10 5.24 -14.07
N TYR A 87 0.12 5.27 -13.55
CA TYR A 87 1.33 5.02 -14.32
C TYR A 87 1.86 3.65 -13.93
N LEU A 88 1.83 2.72 -14.88
CA LEU A 88 2.44 1.40 -14.73
C LEU A 88 3.88 1.48 -15.21
N LEU A 89 4.84 1.16 -14.34
CA LEU A 89 6.27 1.31 -14.56
C LEU A 89 6.93 -0.06 -14.63
N GLU A 90 7.89 -0.19 -15.55
CA GLU A 90 8.77 -1.36 -15.63
C GLU A 90 10.22 -0.91 -15.71
N SER A 91 11.08 -1.55 -14.91
CA SER A 91 12.52 -1.26 -14.92
C SER A 91 13.37 -2.48 -14.59
N SER A 92 14.57 -2.50 -15.16
CA SER A 92 15.63 -3.47 -14.84
C SER A 92 16.40 -3.09 -13.58
N VAL A 93 16.22 -1.85 -13.10
CA VAL A 93 16.90 -1.27 -11.94
C VAL A 93 15.85 -0.91 -10.87
N PRO A 94 16.17 -0.99 -9.56
CA PRO A 94 15.24 -0.60 -8.51
C PRO A 94 14.66 0.81 -8.73
N ILE A 95 13.33 0.89 -8.84
CA ILE A 95 12.63 2.16 -9.01
C ILE A 95 12.60 2.89 -7.67
N ASP A 96 12.99 4.15 -7.62
CA ASP A 96 12.79 5.00 -6.45
C ASP A 96 11.65 5.99 -6.69
N LEU A 97 10.57 5.81 -5.92
CA LEU A 97 9.35 6.60 -6.00
C LEU A 97 9.25 7.62 -4.87
N MET A 98 10.15 7.63 -3.88
CA MET A 98 10.03 8.50 -2.69
C MET A 98 10.23 9.99 -2.98
N ASP A 99 10.89 10.31 -4.09
CA ASP A 99 11.22 11.69 -4.48
C ASP A 99 10.09 12.39 -5.26
N ILE A 100 9.00 11.69 -5.57
CA ILE A 100 7.88 12.28 -6.30
C ILE A 100 7.22 13.33 -5.37
N PRO A 101 7.07 14.59 -5.82
CA PRO A 101 6.39 15.59 -5.02
C PRO A 101 4.89 15.25 -4.90
N GLY A 102 4.31 15.50 -3.72
CA GLY A 102 2.88 15.27 -3.46
C GLY A 102 2.51 13.84 -3.03
N ILE A 103 3.49 12.97 -2.74
CA ILE A 103 3.24 11.63 -2.20
C ILE A 103 2.49 11.70 -0.88
N GLU A 104 1.37 10.99 -0.84
CA GLU A 104 0.62 10.71 0.37
C GLU A 104 1.26 9.54 1.15
N PHE A 105 1.59 8.46 0.44
CA PHE A 105 2.27 7.29 1.00
C PHE A 105 2.90 6.41 -0.09
N THR A 106 3.82 5.53 0.33
CA THR A 106 4.40 4.48 -0.53
C THR A 106 4.32 3.11 0.13
N LEU A 107 4.16 2.07 -0.68
CA LEU A 107 4.14 0.67 -0.27
C LEU A 107 5.06 -0.14 -1.19
N ALA A 108 5.71 -1.17 -0.64
CA ALA A 108 6.47 -2.13 -1.43
C ALA A 108 5.97 -3.55 -1.19
N PHE A 109 5.83 -4.29 -2.29
CA PHE A 109 5.33 -5.64 -2.34
C PHE A 109 6.35 -6.57 -3.00
N ARG A 110 6.49 -7.78 -2.48
CA ARG A 110 7.10 -8.92 -3.15
C ARG A 110 6.01 -9.69 -3.84
N VAL A 111 6.10 -9.85 -5.14
CA VAL A 111 5.13 -10.58 -5.97
C VAL A 111 5.79 -11.87 -6.44
N ARG A 112 5.36 -13.01 -5.90
CA ARG A 112 5.94 -14.33 -6.22
C ARG A 112 5.21 -15.04 -7.35
N ARG A 113 3.99 -14.64 -7.65
CA ARG A 113 3.09 -15.30 -8.61
C ARG A 113 2.36 -14.27 -9.46
N LYS A 114 2.06 -14.65 -10.71
CA LYS A 114 1.32 -13.84 -11.69
C LYS A 114 -0.09 -13.52 -11.19
N GLU A 115 -0.79 -14.50 -10.62
CA GLU A 115 -2.12 -14.32 -10.04
C GLU A 115 -2.12 -13.31 -8.88
N GLY A 116 -1.02 -13.28 -8.13
CA GLY A 116 -0.81 -12.31 -7.06
C GLY A 116 -0.74 -10.88 -7.59
N LEU A 117 -0.06 -10.67 -8.73
CA LEU A 117 0.01 -9.34 -9.34
C LEU A 117 -1.36 -8.88 -9.84
N ARG A 118 -2.12 -9.75 -10.50
CA ARG A 118 -3.48 -9.44 -10.96
C ARG A 118 -4.36 -8.97 -9.81
N GLU A 119 -4.37 -9.71 -8.71
CA GLU A 119 -5.19 -9.37 -7.55
C GLU A 119 -4.72 -8.05 -6.91
N LEU A 120 -3.41 -7.81 -6.85
CA LEU A 120 -2.86 -6.55 -6.35
C LEU A 120 -3.30 -5.35 -7.21
N LEU A 121 -3.23 -5.48 -8.53
CA LEU A 121 -3.66 -4.43 -9.46
C LEU A 121 -5.18 -4.24 -9.44
N ARG A 122 -5.95 -5.31 -9.28
CA ARG A 122 -7.40 -5.22 -9.02
C ARG A 122 -7.69 -4.39 -7.78
N ILE A 123 -6.96 -4.64 -6.70
CA ILE A 123 -7.14 -3.94 -5.43
C ILE A 123 -6.80 -2.44 -5.57
N ILE A 124 -5.70 -2.12 -6.27
CA ILE A 124 -5.30 -0.76 -6.61
C ILE A 124 -6.39 -0.11 -7.49
N GLY A 125 -6.83 -0.80 -8.53
CA GLY A 125 -7.90 -0.37 -9.42
C GLY A 125 -9.23 -0.14 -8.71
N ASN A 126 -9.55 -0.86 -7.65
CA ASN A 126 -10.75 -0.59 -6.86
C ASN A 126 -10.59 0.57 -5.85
N GLY A 127 -9.43 1.24 -5.81
CA GLY A 127 -9.14 2.31 -4.84
C GLY A 127 -9.11 1.80 -3.40
N LYS A 128 -8.97 0.48 -3.20
CA LYS A 128 -8.96 -0.16 -1.87
C LYS A 128 -7.60 -0.06 -1.17
N VAL A 129 -6.59 0.47 -1.85
CA VAL A 129 -5.28 0.80 -1.28
C VAL A 129 -5.34 2.21 -0.71
N GLY A 130 -5.74 2.35 0.56
CA GLY A 130 -5.90 3.64 1.21
C GLY A 130 -5.01 3.80 2.45
N GLY A 131 -4.30 4.93 2.55
CA GLY A 131 -3.45 5.28 3.70
C GLY A 131 -4.21 5.41 5.04
N ILE A 132 -5.52 5.66 5.00
CA ILE A 132 -6.38 5.80 6.19
C ILE A 132 -6.35 4.53 7.06
N ARG A 133 -6.36 3.33 6.46
CA ARG A 133 -6.32 2.07 7.23
C ARG A 133 -4.95 1.80 7.86
N HIS A 134 -3.86 2.23 7.21
CA HIS A 134 -2.52 2.15 7.79
C HIS A 134 -2.32 3.15 8.95
N LYS A 135 -2.87 4.36 8.84
CA LYS A 135 -2.75 5.40 9.88
C LYS A 135 -3.49 5.03 11.18
N HIS A 136 -4.61 4.33 11.07
CA HIS A 136 -5.46 3.96 12.22
C HIS A 136 -5.26 2.52 12.71
N ARG A 137 -4.24 1.78 12.22
CA ARG A 137 -3.97 0.40 12.65
C ARG A 137 -3.86 0.25 14.17
N SER A 138 -3.28 1.26 14.84
CA SER A 138 -3.17 1.27 16.31
C SER A 138 -4.51 1.50 17.02
N THR A 139 -5.35 2.39 16.49
CA THR A 139 -6.69 2.68 17.05
C THR A 139 -7.65 1.50 16.84
N LEU A 140 -7.53 0.83 15.69
CA LEU A 140 -8.27 -0.37 15.37
C LEU A 140 -7.82 -1.55 16.24
N ASN A 141 -6.52 -1.79 16.40
CA ASN A 141 -6.01 -2.81 17.33
C ASN A 141 -6.48 -2.56 18.78
N PHE A 142 -6.55 -1.30 19.20
CA PHE A 142 -7.09 -0.93 20.51
C PHE A 142 -8.58 -1.25 20.63
N LEU A 143 -9.42 -0.84 19.67
CA LEU A 143 -10.86 -1.14 19.65
C LEU A 143 -11.13 -2.64 19.62
N VAL A 144 -10.29 -3.39 18.91
CA VAL A 144 -10.34 -4.85 18.85
C VAL A 144 -9.97 -5.50 20.17
N SER A 145 -8.95 -4.99 20.86
CA SER A 145 -8.56 -5.50 22.18
C SER A 145 -9.66 -5.23 23.20
N LEU A 146 -10.30 -4.06 23.12
CA LEU A 146 -11.45 -3.68 23.95
C LEU A 146 -12.65 -4.59 23.69
N LEU A 147 -13.02 -4.79 22.41
CA LEU A 147 -14.14 -5.65 22.00
C LEU A 147 -13.88 -7.13 22.31
N GLY A 148 -12.64 -7.59 22.13
CA GLY A 148 -12.23 -8.96 22.45
C GLY A 148 -12.40 -9.27 23.94
N GLY A 149 -12.06 -8.33 24.83
CA GLY A 149 -12.29 -8.47 26.27
C GLY A 149 -13.78 -8.58 26.64
N VAL A 150 -14.63 -7.78 26.01
CA VAL A 150 -16.09 -7.76 26.25
C VAL A 150 -16.77 -9.02 25.72
N VAL A 151 -16.36 -9.51 24.54
CA VAL A 151 -16.87 -10.76 23.97
C VAL A 151 -16.38 -11.97 24.77
N PHE A 152 -15.12 -11.98 25.20
CA PHE A 152 -14.57 -13.06 26.02
C PHE A 152 -15.31 -13.18 27.37
N SER A 153 -15.65 -12.05 28.01
CA SER A 153 -16.39 -12.06 29.27
C SER A 153 -17.84 -12.54 29.12
N SER A 154 -18.51 -12.22 28.01
CA SER A 154 -19.93 -12.57 27.78
C SER A 154 -20.12 -13.99 27.24
N VAL A 155 -19.13 -14.58 26.57
CA VAL A 155 -19.22 -15.98 26.10
C VAL A 155 -18.85 -17.00 27.18
N MET A 156 -18.05 -16.62 28.18
CA MET A 156 -17.71 -17.50 29.31
C MET A 156 -18.91 -17.88 30.21
N GLU A 157 -20.00 -17.10 30.16
CA GLU A 157 -21.22 -17.38 30.94
C GLU A 157 -22.01 -18.60 30.41
N PHE A 158 -21.73 -19.10 29.20
CA PHE A 158 -22.48 -20.21 28.59
C PHE A 158 -22.03 -21.62 29.01
N GLY A 159 -21.19 -21.76 30.05
CA GLY A 159 -20.84 -23.04 30.68
C GLY A 159 -19.96 -23.99 29.85
N ASN A 160 -19.85 -23.79 28.52
CA ASN A 160 -19.00 -24.60 27.64
C ASN A 160 -17.73 -23.84 27.23
N TYR A 161 -16.67 -24.02 28.01
CA TYR A 161 -15.35 -23.42 27.80
C TYR A 161 -14.83 -23.59 26.36
N TRP A 162 -15.03 -24.77 25.76
CA TRP A 162 -14.56 -25.06 24.39
C TRP A 162 -15.28 -24.21 23.34
N ALA A 163 -16.59 -24.00 23.51
CA ALA A 163 -17.36 -23.14 22.60
C ALA A 163 -16.91 -21.68 22.72
N GLY A 164 -16.60 -21.21 23.93
CA GLY A 164 -16.08 -19.86 24.14
C GLY A 164 -14.68 -19.63 23.57
N LEU A 165 -13.79 -20.60 23.75
CA LEU A 165 -12.46 -20.56 23.15
C LEU A 165 -12.53 -20.56 21.61
N LEU A 166 -13.38 -21.40 21.02
CA LEU A 166 -13.55 -21.45 19.56
C LEU A 166 -14.18 -20.14 19.02
N GLY A 167 -15.18 -19.61 19.72
CA GLY A 167 -15.83 -18.34 19.35
C GLY A 167 -14.89 -17.15 19.37
N THR A 168 -14.02 -17.08 20.38
CA THR A 168 -13.02 -16.00 20.51
C THR A 168 -11.92 -16.10 19.45
N ILE A 169 -11.47 -17.30 19.10
CA ILE A 169 -10.55 -17.53 17.97
C ILE A 169 -11.19 -17.08 16.65
N ILE A 170 -12.43 -17.49 16.37
CA ILE A 170 -13.16 -17.10 15.15
C ILE A 170 -13.32 -15.57 15.09
N PHE A 171 -13.70 -14.94 16.19
CA PHE A 171 -13.87 -13.50 16.27
C PHE A 171 -12.55 -12.75 16.00
N ALA A 172 -11.45 -13.19 16.62
CA ALA A 172 -10.13 -12.63 16.36
C ALA A 172 -9.71 -12.78 14.88
N LEU A 173 -10.04 -13.91 14.26
CA LEU A 173 -9.74 -14.20 12.85
C LEU A 173 -10.56 -13.31 11.90
N ILE A 174 -11.86 -13.11 12.18
CA ILE A 174 -12.75 -12.20 11.44
C ILE A 174 -12.21 -10.78 11.52
N ILE A 175 -11.83 -10.33 12.72
CA ILE A 175 -11.26 -9.02 12.92
C ILE A 175 -9.96 -8.86 12.14
N TYR A 176 -9.05 -9.82 12.25
CA TYR A 176 -7.79 -9.79 11.50
C TYR A 176 -8.03 -9.68 10.00
N LEU A 177 -9.01 -10.46 9.49
CA LEU A 177 -9.45 -10.35 8.10
C LEU A 177 -9.97 -8.96 7.78
N ILE A 178 -10.87 -8.37 8.57
CA ILE A 178 -11.44 -7.05 8.28
C ILE A 178 -10.37 -5.93 8.33
N LEU A 179 -9.47 -6.00 9.32
CA LEU A 179 -8.44 -4.99 9.54
C LEU A 179 -7.34 -5.02 8.49
N ASP A 180 -6.89 -6.23 8.13
CA ASP A 180 -5.77 -6.43 7.22
C ASP A 180 -6.22 -6.75 5.79
N TYR A 181 -7.54 -6.77 5.51
CA TYR A 181 -8.08 -6.86 4.15
C TYR A 181 -7.83 -5.55 3.41
N PRO A 182 -7.24 -5.62 2.19
CA PRO A 182 -7.09 -6.83 1.38
C PRO A 182 -5.70 -7.50 1.41
N PHE A 183 -4.74 -7.00 2.22
CA PHE A 183 -3.36 -7.47 2.26
C PHE A 183 -3.17 -8.89 2.82
N SER A 184 -4.00 -9.31 3.77
CA SER A 184 -3.97 -10.69 4.30
C SER A 184 -4.29 -11.73 3.24
N LEU A 185 -5.25 -11.45 2.34
CA LEU A 185 -5.57 -12.33 1.21
C LEU A 185 -4.49 -12.32 0.14
N LEU A 186 -3.84 -11.17 -0.06
CA LEU A 186 -2.73 -11.03 -1.00
C LEU A 186 -1.57 -11.96 -0.66
N TYR A 187 -1.30 -12.20 0.63
CA TYR A 187 -0.29 -13.17 1.07
C TYR A 187 -0.54 -14.58 0.52
N PHE A 188 -1.78 -15.06 0.63
CA PHE A 188 -2.16 -16.38 0.09
C PHE A 188 -2.14 -16.43 -1.45
N ARG A 189 -2.29 -15.29 -2.11
CA ARG A 189 -2.15 -15.15 -3.57
C ARG A 189 -0.69 -14.95 -4.01
N GLY A 190 0.27 -14.97 -3.09
CA GLY A 190 1.69 -14.89 -3.37
C GLY A 190 2.25 -13.46 -3.39
N VAL A 191 1.58 -12.51 -2.74
CA VAL A 191 2.04 -11.13 -2.57
C VAL A 191 2.34 -10.84 -1.11
N GLU A 192 3.58 -10.51 -0.80
CA GLU A 192 4.05 -10.21 0.55
C GLU A 192 4.38 -8.71 0.66
N VAL A 193 3.91 -8.03 1.71
CA VAL A 193 4.25 -6.62 1.94
C VAL A 193 5.65 -6.55 2.55
N ILE A 194 6.64 -5.98 1.83
CA ILE A 194 8.04 -5.94 2.26
C ILE A 194 8.33 -4.70 3.12
N SER A 195 7.76 -3.56 2.77
CA SER A 195 7.98 -2.32 3.53
C SER A 195 6.75 -1.43 3.52
N THR A 196 6.28 -1.09 4.72
CA THR A 196 5.37 0.03 4.98
C THR A 196 6.23 1.26 5.28
N GLY A 197 6.65 1.98 4.24
CA GLY A 197 7.61 3.09 4.35
C GLY A 197 6.94 4.46 4.39
N GLU A 198 7.01 5.08 5.57
CA GLU A 198 6.91 6.50 5.91
C GLU A 198 5.77 7.33 5.27
N THR A 199 4.72 7.55 6.07
CA THR A 199 3.78 8.65 5.84
C THR A 199 4.50 9.97 6.15
N ARG A 200 4.79 10.78 5.12
CA ARG A 200 5.14 12.19 5.33
C ARG A 200 3.86 12.95 5.67
N THR A 201 3.36 12.80 6.89
CA THR A 201 2.33 13.69 7.40
C THR A 201 2.94 15.10 7.51
N LYS A 202 2.64 15.98 6.55
CA LYS A 202 2.75 17.43 6.75
C LYS A 202 1.74 17.80 7.84
N VAL A 203 2.15 17.73 9.10
CA VAL A 203 1.41 18.32 10.21
C VAL A 203 1.57 19.83 10.06
N PHE A 204 0.54 20.49 9.54
CA PHE A 204 0.42 21.93 9.67
C PHE A 204 0.21 22.24 11.15
N VAL A 205 1.29 22.59 11.85
CA VAL A 205 1.20 23.17 13.18
C VAL A 205 0.69 24.60 12.97
N ILE A 206 -0.62 24.78 13.11
CA ILE A 206 -1.20 26.12 13.25
C ILE A 206 -0.70 26.63 14.60
N ARG A 207 0.35 27.45 14.58
CA ARG A 207 0.72 28.26 15.74
C ARG A 207 -0.41 29.26 15.95
N LEU A 208 -1.30 28.98 16.91
CA LEU A 208 -2.19 30.00 17.45
C LEU A 208 -1.30 31.05 18.11
N GLY A 209 -1.07 32.15 17.40
CA GLY A 209 -0.41 33.34 17.95
C GLY A 209 -1.22 33.85 19.11
N THR A 210 -0.66 33.72 20.31
CA THR A 210 -1.14 34.42 21.50
C THR A 210 -0.78 35.89 21.30
N GLU A 211 -1.72 36.70 20.82
CA GLU A 211 -1.59 38.14 20.95
C GLU A 211 -1.73 38.50 22.44
N GLU A 212 -0.60 38.68 23.12
CA GLU A 212 -0.54 39.49 24.33
C GLU A 212 -0.94 40.93 23.98
N LYS A 213 -2.21 41.27 24.23
CA LYS A 213 -2.58 42.68 24.39
C LYS A 213 -2.09 43.17 25.74
N LYS A 214 -0.89 43.77 25.75
CA LYS A 214 -0.57 44.86 26.69
C LYS A 214 -1.41 46.08 26.33
N LYS A 215 -2.24 46.56 27.26
CA LYS A 215 -2.36 47.96 27.70
C LYS A 215 -3.57 48.12 28.63
N GLY A 216 -3.33 48.73 29.78
CA GLY A 216 -4.27 49.05 30.85
C GLY A 216 -3.50 49.20 32.13
#